data_AF-A0A3M1ZBM9-F1
#
_entry.id   AF-A0A3M1ZBM9-F1
#
_cell.length_a   1.000
_cell.length_b   1.000
_cell.length_c   1.000
_cell.angle_alpha   90.00
_cell.angle_beta   90.00
_cell.angle_gamma   90.00
#
_symmetry.space_group_name_H-M   'P 1'
#
loop_
_entity.id
_entity.type
_entity.pdbx_description
1 polymer ?
#
loop_
_entity_poly.entity_id
_entity_poly.type
_entity_poly.pdbx_seq_one_letter_code
_entity_poly.pdbx_strand_id
1 'polypeptide(L)'
;MSSTTYTNNAEMHRGSLRTTLSNALIITRREVRDSFRDWRILVPIIILTFLFPFLAQFVAGRFADFVAGYGAELIGERTIPFLLMIVGFFPISMSLVIALETFV
;
A
#
# COMPACT_ATOMS: atom_id res chain seq x y z
N MET A 1 34.86 46.82 10.72
CA MET A 1 33.51 46.77 11.35
C MET A 1 32.52 46.10 10.38
N SER A 2 32.76 44.84 9.97
CA SER A 2 31.90 44.12 8.99
C SER A 2 31.88 42.58 9.12
N SER A 3 32.31 42.00 10.26
CA SER A 3 32.40 40.53 10.40
C SER A 3 31.28 39.92 11.26
N THR A 4 30.52 40.73 11.99
CA THR A 4 29.44 40.28 12.90
C THR A 4 28.06 40.23 12.25
N THR A 5 27.87 40.83 11.07
CA THR A 5 26.56 40.89 10.40
C THR A 5 26.23 39.61 9.62
N TYR A 6 27.23 38.88 9.11
CA TYR A 6 26.99 37.67 8.31
C TYR A 6 26.58 36.45 9.15
N THR A 7 27.04 36.36 10.39
CA THR A 7 26.71 35.23 11.28
C THR A 7 25.26 35.28 11.78
N ASN A 8 24.71 36.50 11.97
CA ASN A 8 23.36 36.70 12.47
C ASN A 8 22.26 36.23 11.48
N ASN A 9 22.49 36.41 10.18
CA ASN A 9 21.52 36.03 9.14
C ASN A 9 21.36 34.51 8.99
N ALA A 10 22.43 33.74 9.22
CA ALA A 10 22.40 32.28 9.14
C ALA A 10 21.64 31.63 10.31
N GLU A 11 21.69 32.24 11.50
CA GLU A 11 20.95 31.77 12.68
C GLU A 11 19.46 32.09 12.58
N MET A 12 19.09 33.26 12.05
CA MET A 12 17.70 33.66 11.81
C MET A 12 16.99 32.72 10.81
N HIS A 13 17.68 32.33 9.73
CA HIS A 13 17.17 31.37 8.75
C HIS A 13 17.01 29.95 9.32
N ARG A 14 17.91 29.51 10.20
CA ARG A 14 17.82 28.19 10.87
C ARG A 14 16.62 28.08 11.80
N GLY A 15 16.30 29.13 12.57
CA GLY A 15 15.10 29.16 13.42
C GLY A 15 13.80 29.13 12.60
N SER A 16 13.78 29.84 11.47
CA SER A 16 12.67 29.84 10.51
C SER A 16 12.45 28.46 9.88
N LEU A 17 13.51 27.80 9.39
CA LEU A 17 13.41 26.47 8.78
C LEU A 17 12.87 25.41 9.75
N ARG A 18 13.30 25.44 11.02
CA ARG A 18 12.78 24.49 12.04
C ARG A 18 11.30 24.73 12.32
N THR A 19 10.86 25.98 12.34
CA THR A 19 9.45 26.34 12.55
C THR A 19 8.60 25.94 11.35
N THR A 20 9.06 26.21 10.13
CA THR A 20 8.40 25.81 8.88
C THR A 20 8.29 24.29 8.75
N LEU A 21 9.36 23.55 9.04
CA LEU A 21 9.34 22.08 9.04
C LEU A 21 8.42 21.53 10.13
N SER A 22 8.43 22.11 11.34
CA SER A 22 7.51 21.73 12.41
C SER A 22 6.06 21.94 12.00
N ASN A 23 5.74 23.10 11.41
CA ASN A 23 4.40 23.40 10.92
C ASN A 23 3.97 22.46 9.78
N ALA A 24 4.86 22.18 8.82
CA ALA A 24 4.61 21.24 7.74
C ALA A 24 4.33 19.82 8.28
N LEU A 25 5.13 19.32 9.21
CA LEU A 25 4.93 18.00 9.82
C LEU A 25 3.62 17.89 10.60
N ILE A 26 3.17 18.98 11.24
CA ILE A 26 1.86 19.02 11.92
C ILE A 26 0.72 18.85 10.91
N ILE A 27 0.81 19.52 9.74
CA ILE A 27 -0.20 19.42 8.67
C ILE A 27 -0.17 18.00 8.07
N THR A 28 1.00 17.52 7.65
CA THR A 28 1.15 16.18 7.08
C THR A 28 0.62 15.11 8.03
N ARG A 29 0.91 15.20 9.33
CA ARG A 29 0.39 14.24 10.31
C ARG A 29 -1.15 14.25 10.40
N ARG A 30 -1.77 15.43 10.25
CA ARG A 30 -3.24 15.56 10.26
C ARG A 30 -3.83 14.95 9.00
N GLU A 31 -3.30 15.28 7.83
CA GLU A 31 -3.79 14.76 6.54
C GLU A 31 -3.61 13.24 6.45
N VAL A 32 -2.44 12.71 6.84
CA VAL A 32 -2.19 11.26 6.86
C VAL A 32 -3.19 10.55 7.77
N ARG A 33 -3.47 11.10 8.95
CA ARG A 33 -4.47 10.53 9.88
C ARG A 33 -5.88 10.57 9.29
N ASP A 34 -6.20 11.60 8.53
CA ASP A 34 -7.49 11.74 7.87
C ASP A 34 -7.65 10.70 6.74
N SER A 35 -6.61 10.50 5.93
CA SER A 35 -6.58 9.44 4.91
C SER A 35 -6.74 8.05 5.51
N PHE A 36 -6.12 7.77 6.66
CA PHE A 36 -6.32 6.48 7.37
C PHE A 36 -7.69 6.33 8.03
N ARG A 37 -8.52 7.39 8.11
CA ARG A 37 -9.91 7.30 8.58
C ARG A 37 -10.91 7.14 7.44
N ASP A 38 -10.46 7.20 6.19
CA ASP A 38 -11.30 6.89 5.05
C ASP A 38 -11.54 5.38 4.96
N TRP A 39 -12.59 4.93 5.65
CA TRP A 39 -13.01 3.55 5.67
C TRP A 39 -13.37 3.02 4.27
N ARG A 40 -13.77 3.90 3.33
CA ARG A 40 -14.18 3.48 1.98
C ARG A 40 -13.00 2.99 1.15
N ILE A 41 -11.78 3.44 1.47
CA ILE A 41 -10.54 3.01 0.84
C ILE A 41 -9.94 1.81 1.59
N LEU A 42 -9.85 1.91 2.92
CA LEU A 42 -9.20 0.88 3.73
C LEU A 42 -9.98 -0.44 3.78
N VAL A 43 -11.31 -0.38 3.84
CA VAL A 43 -12.15 -1.59 3.90
C VAL A 43 -11.94 -2.50 2.69
N PRO A 44 -12.07 -2.05 1.43
CA PRO A 44 -11.84 -2.91 0.29
C PRO A 44 -10.40 -3.45 0.22
N ILE A 45 -9.39 -2.65 0.57
CA ILE A 45 -8.00 -3.11 0.61
C ILE A 45 -7.83 -4.22 1.65
N ILE A 46 -8.29 -4.01 2.88
CA ILE A 46 -8.19 -5.02 3.95
C ILE A 46 -8.95 -6.29 3.56
N ILE A 47 -10.17 -6.16 3.03
CA ILE A 47 -10.95 -7.30 2.57
C ILE A 47 -10.18 -8.05 1.48
N LEU A 48 -9.67 -7.38 0.45
CA LEU A 48 -8.94 -8.03 -0.63
C LEU A 48 -7.62 -8.64 -0.13
N THR A 49 -6.87 -7.97 0.74
CA THR A 49 -5.59 -8.47 1.25
C THR A 49 -5.77 -9.70 2.14
N PHE A 50 -6.86 -9.81 2.91
CA PHE A 50 -7.06 -10.93 3.84
C PHE A 50 -8.01 -12.01 3.32
N LEU A 51 -9.15 -11.64 2.70
CA LEU A 51 -10.16 -12.58 2.24
C LEU A 51 -9.73 -13.28 0.94
N PHE A 52 -9.14 -12.53 0.00
CA PHE A 52 -8.72 -13.08 -1.28
C PHE A 52 -7.72 -14.23 -1.17
N PRO A 53 -6.61 -14.15 -0.40
CA PRO A 53 -5.67 -15.27 -0.27
C PRO A 53 -6.34 -16.51 0.32
N PHE A 54 -7.23 -16.32 1.30
CA PHE A 54 -7.97 -17.43 1.90
C PHE A 54 -8.88 -18.13 0.87
N LEU A 55 -9.64 -17.34 0.11
CA LEU A 55 -10.52 -17.85 -0.94
C LEU A 55 -9.72 -18.54 -2.05
N ALA A 56 -8.61 -17.95 -2.48
CA ALA A 56 -7.74 -18.50 -3.50
C ALA A 56 -7.10 -19.82 -3.04
N GLN A 57 -6.63 -19.92 -1.80
CA GLN A 57 -6.11 -21.17 -1.24
C GLN A 57 -7.17 -22.27 -1.26
N PHE A 58 -8.40 -21.94 -0.87
CA PHE A 58 -9.52 -22.86 -0.90
C PHE A 58 -9.82 -23.34 -2.33
N VAL A 59 -9.97 -22.40 -3.27
CA VAL A 59 -10.26 -22.70 -4.68
C VAL A 59 -9.12 -23.49 -5.33
N ALA A 60 -7.86 -23.17 -5.03
CA ALA A 60 -6.69 -23.87 -5.54
C ALA A 60 -6.70 -25.36 -5.14
N GLY A 61 -6.98 -25.66 -3.88
CA GLY A 61 -7.10 -27.05 -3.40
C GLY A 61 -8.24 -27.78 -4.11
N ARG A 62 -9.43 -27.18 -4.16
CA ARG A 62 -10.59 -27.78 -4.85
C ARG A 62 -10.36 -28.00 -6.33
N PHE A 63 -9.67 -27.07 -6.98
CA PHE A 63 -9.32 -27.18 -8.40
C PHE A 63 -8.27 -28.28 -8.62
N ALA A 64 -7.26 -28.39 -7.76
CA ALA A 64 -6.26 -29.45 -7.84
C ALA A 64 -6.91 -30.84 -7.70
N ASP A 65 -7.80 -31.02 -6.70
CA ASP A 65 -8.53 -32.27 -6.50
C ASP A 65 -9.42 -32.62 -7.71
N PHE A 66 -10.11 -31.61 -8.27
CA PHE A 66 -10.93 -31.78 -9.45
C PHE A 66 -10.11 -32.23 -10.66
N VAL A 67 -8.98 -31.59 -10.94
CA VAL A 67 -8.09 -31.89 -12.08
C VAL A 67 -7.39 -33.25 -11.91
N ALA A 68 -7.04 -33.63 -10.69
CA ALA A 68 -6.48 -34.96 -10.39
C ALA A 68 -7.45 -36.09 -10.80
N GLY A 69 -8.76 -35.89 -10.61
CA GLY A 69 -9.80 -36.84 -11.04
C GLY A 69 -9.85 -37.11 -12.55
N TYR A 70 -9.26 -36.24 -13.38
CA TYR A 70 -9.17 -36.41 -14.84
C TYR A 70 -7.79 -36.90 -15.31
N GLY A 71 -6.89 -37.27 -14.40
CA GLY A 71 -5.52 -37.70 -14.72
C GLY A 71 -4.59 -36.57 -15.16
N ALA A 72 -4.92 -35.32 -14.82
CA ALA A 72 -4.20 -34.12 -15.24
C ALA A 72 -3.38 -33.47 -14.10
N GLU A 73 -2.82 -34.28 -13.20
CA GLU A 73 -2.07 -33.82 -12.01
C GLU A 73 -0.96 -32.81 -12.33
N LEU A 74 -0.25 -33.00 -13.46
CA LEU A 74 0.81 -32.10 -13.90
C LEU A 74 0.30 -30.68 -14.20
N ILE A 75 -0.94 -30.54 -14.67
CA ILE A 75 -1.56 -29.24 -14.92
C ILE A 75 -1.94 -28.59 -13.58
N GLY A 76 -2.47 -29.38 -12.64
CA GLY A 76 -2.81 -28.94 -11.29
C GLY A 76 -1.59 -28.36 -10.55
N GLU A 77 -0.49 -29.11 -10.49
CA GLU A 77 0.74 -28.68 -9.81
C GLU A 77 1.33 -27.38 -10.38
N ARG A 78 1.30 -27.22 -11.71
CA ARG A 78 1.84 -26.01 -12.37
C ARG A 78 0.94 -24.79 -12.20
N THR A 79 -0.34 -24.98 -11.95
CA THR A 79 -1.30 -23.88 -11.77
C THR A 79 -1.17 -23.23 -10.39
N ILE A 80 -0.67 -23.95 -9.38
CA ILE A 80 -0.48 -23.44 -8.01
C ILE A 80 0.42 -22.18 -7.98
N PRO A 81 1.66 -22.18 -8.52
CA PRO A 81 2.50 -20.98 -8.50
C PRO A 81 1.87 -19.79 -9.26
N PHE A 82 1.10 -20.05 -10.31
CA PHE A 82 0.37 -19.00 -11.02
C PHE A 82 -0.74 -18.38 -10.15
N LEU A 83 -1.51 -19.21 -9.46
CA LEU A 83 -2.53 -18.75 -8.50
C LEU A 83 -1.89 -17.97 -7.35
N LEU A 84 -0.76 -18.43 -6.81
CA LEU A 84 -0.02 -17.72 -5.76
C LEU A 84 0.49 -16.35 -6.23
N MET A 85 0.93 -16.23 -7.49
CA MET A 85 1.31 -14.95 -8.08
C MET A 85 0.11 -14.00 -8.20
N ILE A 86 -1.05 -14.50 -8.65
CA ILE A 86 -2.29 -13.72 -8.68
C ILE A 86 -2.68 -13.26 -7.27
N VAL A 87 -2.57 -14.13 -6.26
CA VAL A 87 -2.82 -13.79 -4.86
C VAL A 87 -1.91 -12.68 -4.36
N GLY A 88 -0.64 -12.66 -4.75
CA GLY A 88 0.27 -11.58 -4.41
C GLY A 88 0.01 -10.28 -5.17
N PHE A 89 -0.34 -10.38 -6.45
CA PHE A 89 -0.42 -9.22 -7.34
C PHE A 89 -1.79 -8.52 -7.33
N PHE A 90 -2.87 -9.29 -7.28
CA PHE A 90 -4.24 -8.79 -7.43
C PHE A 90 -4.66 -7.78 -6.35
N PRO A 91 -4.38 -7.99 -5.05
CA PRO A 91 -4.73 -6.99 -4.03
C PRO A 91 -3.96 -5.68 -4.21
N ILE A 92 -2.71 -5.75 -4.66
CA ILE A 92 -1.85 -4.58 -4.87
C ILE A 92 -2.30 -3.78 -6.09
N SER A 93 -2.65 -4.45 -7.19
CA SER A 93 -3.14 -3.76 -8.39
C SER A 93 -4.46 -3.04 -8.13
N MET A 94 -5.40 -3.69 -7.41
CA MET A 94 -6.65 -3.05 -6.98
C MET A 94 -6.41 -1.89 -6.03
N SER A 95 -5.48 -2.02 -5.07
CA SER A 95 -5.09 -0.90 -4.20
C SER A 95 -4.56 0.30 -4.97
N LEU A 96 -3.80 0.07 -6.05
CA LEU A 96 -3.27 1.14 -6.90
C LEU A 96 -4.39 1.81 -7.72
N VAL A 97 -5.30 1.04 -8.31
CA VAL A 97 -6.45 1.59 -9.07
C VAL A 97 -7.33 2.44 -8.17
N ILE A 98 -7.64 1.97 -6.96
CA ILE A 98 -8.44 2.74 -5.99
C ILE A 98 -7.74 4.05 -5.63
N ALA A 99 -6.42 4.02 -5.41
CA ALA A 99 -5.67 5.25 -5.16
C ALA A 99 -5.75 6.22 -6.35
N LEU A 100 -5.64 5.74 -7.58
CA LEU A 100 -5.77 6.58 -8.78
C LEU A 100 -7.18 7.16 -8.95
N GLU A 101 -8.21 6.36 -8.71
CA GLU A 101 -9.62 6.80 -8.77
C GLU A 101 -9.91 7.86 -7.70
N THR A 102 -9.27 7.80 -6.54
CA THR A 102 -9.46 8.80 -5.47
C THR A 102 -8.82 10.16 -5.78
N PHE A 103 -8.01 10.28 -6.83
CA PHE A 103 -7.39 11.53 -7.29
C PHE A 103 -8.03 12.10 -8.57
N VAL A 104 -8.99 11.39 -9.18
CA VAL A 104 -9.78 11.80 -10.35
C VAL A 104 -11.09 12.45 -9.90
#